data_AF-A0A4R9M178-F1
#
_entry.id   AF-A0A4R9M178-F1
#
_cell.length_a   1.000
_cell.length_b   1.000
_cell.length_c   1.000
_cell.angle_alpha   90.00
_cell.angle_beta   90.00
_cell.angle_gamma   90.00
#
_symmetry.space_group_name_H-M   'P 1'
#
loop_
_entity.id
_entity.type
_entity.pdbx_description
1 polymer ?
#
loop_
_entity_poly.entity_id
_entity_poly.type
_entity_poly.pdbx_seq_one_letter_code
_entity_poly.pdbx_strand_id
1 'polypeptide(L)'
;MVKAEGTDIHRKKIMFFDEAILQHRSADKESSKIETLLKRANSIIKEANGDSGYRGDVILKVTHKPEYKKAQFAKAKDDLEQIDLKKNLLSEESLKLFLELKSEIEKAE
;
A
#
# COMPACT_ATOMS: atom_id res chain seq x y z
N MET A 1 -0.56 13.66 -28.29
CA MET A 1 -0.60 12.41 -27.49
C MET A 1 -0.65 12.83 -26.03
N VAL A 2 -1.83 12.90 -25.43
CA VAL A 2 -2.02 13.36 -24.04
C VAL A 2 -2.92 12.33 -23.37
N LYS A 3 -2.67 12.04 -22.08
CA LYS A 3 -3.48 11.20 -21.16
C LYS A 3 -2.97 9.78 -20.84
N ALA A 4 -1.67 9.58 -20.66
CA ALA A 4 -1.18 8.43 -19.88
C ALA A 4 -0.68 8.81 -18.47
N GLU A 5 -0.28 10.07 -18.26
CA GLU A 5 0.33 10.55 -17.00
C GLU A 5 -0.65 10.74 -15.83
N GLY A 6 -1.96 10.60 -16.06
CA GLY A 6 -3.00 10.97 -15.07
C GLY A 6 -3.65 9.80 -14.30
N THR A 7 -3.21 8.55 -14.48
CA THR A 7 -3.86 7.40 -13.82
C THR A 7 -2.98 6.83 -12.71
N ASP A 8 -2.90 7.58 -11.61
CA ASP A 8 -2.21 7.18 -10.37
C ASP A 8 -3.01 6.12 -9.59
N ILE A 9 -3.45 5.06 -10.28
CA ILE A 9 -4.43 4.08 -9.80
C ILE A 9 -3.78 3.14 -8.77
N HIS A 10 -4.38 3.04 -7.59
CA HIS A 10 -3.84 2.20 -6.51
C HIS A 10 -3.69 0.74 -6.92
N ARG A 11 -4.68 0.15 -7.61
CA ARG A 11 -4.55 -1.21 -8.16
C ARG A 11 -3.31 -1.45 -9.01
N LYS A 12 -2.94 -0.51 -9.88
CA LYS A 12 -1.72 -0.63 -10.71
C LYS A 12 -0.46 -0.53 -9.84
N LYS A 13 -0.45 0.36 -8.85
CA LYS A 13 0.66 0.47 -7.88
C LYS A 13 0.85 -0.81 -7.09
N ILE A 14 -0.23 -1.40 -6.61
CA ILE A 14 -0.19 -2.67 -5.86
C ILE A 14 0.48 -3.75 -6.72
N MET A 15 0.08 -3.91 -7.98
CA MET A 15 0.71 -4.86 -8.90
C MET A 15 2.21 -4.59 -9.10
N PHE A 16 2.60 -3.33 -9.27
CA PHE A 16 4.00 -2.95 -9.40
C PHE A 16 4.81 -3.28 -8.12
N PHE A 17 4.25 -3.02 -6.94
CA PHE A 17 4.90 -3.35 -5.68
C PHE A 17 4.96 -4.86 -5.42
N ASP A 18 3.93 -5.62 -5.82
CA ASP A 18 3.95 -7.09 -5.78
C ASP A 18 5.14 -7.62 -6.58
N GLU A 19 5.33 -7.12 -7.80
CA GLU A 19 6.45 -7.50 -8.66
C GLU A 19 7.80 -7.10 -8.04
N ALA A 20 7.92 -5.88 -7.52
CA ALA A 20 9.14 -5.41 -6.86
C ALA A 20 9.52 -6.25 -5.63
N ILE A 21 8.54 -6.69 -4.84
CA ILE A 21 8.76 -7.56 -3.68
C ILE A 21 9.21 -8.96 -4.12
N LEU A 22 8.60 -9.51 -5.18
CA LEU A 22 8.98 -10.82 -5.74
C LEU A 22 10.39 -10.81 -6.33
N GLN A 23 10.80 -9.71 -6.94
CA GLN A 23 12.11 -9.56 -7.56
C GLN A 23 13.21 -9.20 -6.57
N HIS A 24 12.88 -8.85 -5.32
CA HIS A 24 13.84 -8.49 -4.29
C HIS A 24 14.78 -9.67 -3.99
N ARG A 25 16.08 -9.43 -4.12
CA ARG A 25 17.15 -10.40 -3.93
C ARG A 25 17.83 -10.19 -2.58
N SER A 26 18.50 -11.21 -2.08
CA SER A 26 19.27 -11.12 -0.82
C SER A 26 20.42 -10.10 -0.83
N ALA A 27 20.89 -9.71 -2.02
CA ALA A 27 21.90 -8.66 -2.18
C ALA A 27 21.31 -7.24 -2.12
N ASP A 28 20.00 -7.11 -2.28
CA ASP A 28 19.31 -5.83 -2.22
C ASP A 28 19.20 -5.37 -0.76
N LYS A 29 19.13 -4.04 -0.56
CA LYS A 29 19.00 -3.48 0.78
C LYS A 29 17.65 -3.89 1.39
N GLU A 30 17.69 -4.43 2.59
CA GLU A 30 16.48 -4.80 3.33
C GLU A 30 15.56 -3.59 3.57
N SER A 31 16.13 -2.41 3.83
CA SER A 31 15.36 -1.17 3.97
C SER A 31 14.53 -0.85 2.71
N SER A 32 15.02 -1.17 1.52
CA SER A 32 14.26 -0.99 0.27
C SER A 32 13.06 -1.93 0.18
N LYS A 33 13.16 -3.15 0.70
CA LYS A 33 12.03 -4.08 0.79
C LYS A 33 10.97 -3.57 1.76
N ILE A 34 11.40 -3.14 2.94
CA ILE A 34 10.52 -2.59 3.97
C ILE A 34 9.77 -1.36 3.47
N GLU A 35 10.46 -0.45 2.79
CA GLU A 35 9.83 0.73 2.15
C GLU A 35 8.83 0.34 1.05
N THR A 36 9.13 -0.73 0.30
CA THR A 36 8.22 -1.23 -0.74
C THR A 36 6.95 -1.84 -0.15
N LEU A 37 7.09 -2.64 0.91
CA LEU A 37 5.97 -3.18 1.68
C LEU A 37 5.10 -2.05 2.24
N LEU A 38 5.70 -0.99 2.78
CA LEU A 38 4.95 0.13 3.34
C LEU A 38 4.13 0.87 2.26
N LYS A 39 4.73 1.11 1.09
CA LYS A 39 4.05 1.72 -0.06
C LYS A 39 2.93 0.83 -0.60
N ARG A 40 3.12 -0.50 -0.57
CA ARG A 40 2.09 -1.47 -0.95
C ARG A 40 0.92 -1.42 0.03
N ALA A 41 1.16 -1.57 1.33
CA ALA A 41 0.15 -1.49 2.38
C ALA A 41 -0.70 -0.21 2.26
N ASN A 42 -0.05 0.95 2.10
CA ASN A 42 -0.75 2.23 1.90
C ASN A 42 -1.68 2.21 0.69
N SER A 43 -1.21 1.70 -0.46
CA SER A 43 -2.03 1.62 -1.67
C SER A 43 -3.17 0.62 -1.54
N ILE A 44 -2.94 -0.50 -0.87
CA ILE A 44 -3.98 -1.51 -0.58
C ILE A 44 -5.09 -0.91 0.27
N ILE A 45 -4.75 -0.24 1.36
CA ILE A 45 -5.73 0.35 2.29
C ILE A 45 -6.56 1.43 1.58
N LYS A 46 -5.92 2.30 0.79
CA LYS A 46 -6.61 3.33 0.00
C LYS A 46 -7.59 2.74 -1.01
N GLU A 47 -7.15 1.77 -1.82
CA GLU A 47 -8.03 1.05 -2.76
C GLU A 47 -9.20 0.39 -2.00
N ALA A 48 -8.92 -0.31 -0.89
CA ALA A 48 -9.94 -1.01 -0.12
C ALA A 48 -10.97 -0.06 0.52
N ASN A 49 -10.59 1.17 0.83
CA ASN A 49 -11.47 2.24 1.28
C ASN A 49 -12.19 2.99 0.15
N GLY A 50 -11.95 2.60 -1.11
CA GLY A 50 -12.61 3.15 -2.27
C GLY A 50 -11.95 4.39 -2.86
N ASP A 51 -10.76 4.77 -2.37
CA ASP A 51 -9.90 5.72 -3.07
C ASP A 51 -9.25 4.99 -4.24
N SER A 52 -9.61 5.40 -5.47
CA SER A 52 -9.06 4.80 -6.68
C SER A 52 -7.66 5.31 -7.01
N GLY A 53 -7.21 6.41 -6.40
CA GLY A 53 -5.99 7.13 -6.76
C GLY A 53 -6.12 7.93 -8.06
N TYR A 54 -7.31 7.98 -8.66
CA TYR A 54 -7.57 8.79 -9.85
C TYR A 54 -7.49 10.29 -9.52
N ARG A 55 -6.67 11.02 -10.29
CA ARG A 55 -6.41 12.47 -10.10
C ARG A 55 -6.98 13.37 -11.21
N GLY A 56 -7.93 12.87 -12.00
CA GLY A 56 -8.63 13.72 -12.96
C GLY A 56 -9.62 14.68 -12.29
N ASP A 57 -10.34 15.46 -13.10
CA ASP A 57 -11.24 16.54 -12.63
C ASP A 57 -12.40 16.07 -11.72
N VAL A 58 -12.63 14.76 -11.64
CA VAL A 58 -13.68 14.15 -10.81
C VAL A 58 -13.06 13.11 -9.89
N ILE A 59 -13.37 13.19 -8.60
CA ILE A 59 -12.98 12.18 -7.61
C ILE A 59 -13.81 10.91 -7.85
N LEU A 60 -13.15 9.84 -8.31
CA LEU A 60 -13.77 8.54 -8.49
C LEU A 60 -13.65 7.73 -7.18
N LYS A 61 -14.78 7.61 -6.47
CA LYS A 61 -14.90 6.70 -5.32
C LYS A 61 -15.48 5.37 -5.77
N VAL A 62 -14.88 4.27 -5.33
CA VAL A 62 -15.31 2.91 -5.66
C VAL A 62 -15.85 2.23 -4.41
N THR A 63 -17.06 1.69 -4.48
CA THR A 63 -17.59 0.84 -3.40
C THR A 63 -17.21 -0.61 -3.67
N HIS A 64 -16.42 -1.19 -2.78
CA HIS A 64 -16.05 -2.61 -2.85
C HIS A 64 -17.00 -3.47 -2.02
N LYS A 65 -17.13 -4.74 -2.41
CA LYS A 65 -17.81 -5.74 -1.58
C LYS A 65 -17.05 -5.93 -0.26
N PRO A 66 -17.75 -6.20 0.87
CA PRO A 66 -17.11 -6.41 2.17
C PRO A 66 -16.01 -7.48 2.15
N GLU A 67 -16.20 -8.56 1.40
CA GLU A 67 -15.24 -9.67 1.30
C GLU A 67 -13.94 -9.23 0.63
N TYR A 68 -14.05 -8.39 -0.42
CA TYR A 68 -12.89 -7.79 -1.07
C TYR A 68 -12.14 -6.89 -0.09
N LYS A 69 -12.86 -6.01 0.63
CA LYS A 69 -12.26 -5.13 1.63
C LYS A 69 -11.50 -5.95 2.68
N LYS A 70 -12.14 -6.96 3.27
CA LYS A 70 -11.50 -7.85 4.25
C LYS A 70 -10.23 -8.52 3.71
N ALA A 71 -10.27 -9.03 2.48
CA ALA A 71 -9.10 -9.66 1.85
C ALA A 71 -7.95 -8.67 1.62
N GLN A 72 -8.25 -7.42 1.25
CA GLN A 72 -7.23 -6.38 1.09
C GLN A 72 -6.64 -5.96 2.44
N PHE A 73 -7.46 -5.74 3.46
CA PHE A 73 -6.97 -5.41 4.81
C PHE A 73 -6.09 -6.53 5.39
N ALA A 74 -6.42 -7.80 5.16
CA ALA A 74 -5.56 -8.92 5.54
C ALA A 74 -4.17 -8.85 4.86
N LYS A 75 -4.12 -8.57 3.56
CA LYS A 75 -2.84 -8.39 2.84
C LYS A 75 -2.02 -7.21 3.38
N ALA A 76 -2.66 -6.08 3.65
CA ALA A 76 -1.98 -4.93 4.23
C ALA A 76 -1.47 -5.24 5.64
N LYS A 77 -2.22 -6.03 6.43
CA LYS A 77 -1.80 -6.47 7.75
C LYS A 77 -0.56 -7.34 7.69
N ASP A 78 -0.50 -8.31 6.78
CA ASP A 78 0.69 -9.14 6.56
C ASP A 78 1.94 -8.31 6.18
N ASP A 79 1.75 -7.22 5.43
CA ASP A 79 2.83 -6.27 5.10
C ASP A 79 3.31 -5.52 6.34
N LEU A 80 2.38 -4.98 7.14
CA LEU A 80 2.70 -4.25 8.36
C LEU A 80 3.35 -5.14 9.42
N GLU A 81 2.95 -6.41 9.54
CA GLU A 81 3.58 -7.37 10.44
C GLU A 81 5.04 -7.63 10.05
N GLN A 82 5.33 -7.77 8.75
CA GLN A 82 6.71 -7.90 8.27
C GLN A 82 7.54 -6.63 8.51
N ILE A 83 6.92 -5.45 8.36
CA ILE A 83 7.56 -4.16 8.64
C ILE A 83 7.87 -4.01 10.13
N ASP A 84 6.96 -4.42 11.02
CA ASP A 84 7.13 -4.25 12.47
C ASP A 84 8.38 -4.97 13.00
N LEU A 85 8.71 -6.14 12.44
CA LEU A 85 9.94 -6.90 12.74
C LEU A 85 11.23 -6.12 12.42
N LYS A 86 11.16 -5.13 11.53
CA LYS A 86 12.31 -4.37 11.00
C LYS A 86 12.06 -2.86 10.96
N LYS A 87 11.15 -2.35 11.80
CA LYS A 87 10.71 -0.95 11.77
C LYS A 87 11.82 0.06 12.06
N ASN A 88 12.90 -0.39 12.69
CA ASN A 88 14.13 0.40 12.90
C ASN A 88 14.85 0.76 11.58
N LEU A 89 14.50 0.13 10.46
CA LEU A 89 15.02 0.45 9.13
C LEU A 89 14.22 1.56 8.42
N LEU A 90 13.10 1.99 8.99
CA LEU A 90 12.27 3.06 8.43
C LEU A 90 12.87 4.44 8.71
N SER A 91 12.65 5.38 7.79
CA SER A 91 12.81 6.80 8.09
C SER A 91 11.76 7.26 9.12
N GLU A 92 11.98 8.42 9.75
CA GLU A 92 10.99 8.96 10.69
C GLU A 92 9.63 9.21 10.03
N GLU A 93 9.61 9.71 8.79
CA GLU A 93 8.39 9.92 8.02
C GLU A 93 7.69 8.59 7.70
N SER A 94 8.45 7.59 7.26
CA SER A 94 7.93 6.26 6.96
C SER A 94 7.39 5.57 8.23
N LEU A 95 8.01 5.79 9.39
CA LEU A 95 7.54 5.27 10.66
C LEU A 95 6.21 5.91 11.09
N LYS A 96 6.03 7.22 10.87
CA LYS A 96 4.74 7.90 11.10
C LYS A 96 3.65 7.30 10.25
N LEU A 97 3.90 7.14 8.94
CA LEU A 97 2.96 6.48 8.04
C LEU A 97 2.65 5.04 8.47
N PHE A 98 3.65 4.26 8.86
CA PHE A 98 3.46 2.90 9.37
C PHE A 98 2.47 2.85 10.55
N LEU A 99 2.65 3.75 11.54
CA LEU A 99 1.77 3.82 12.71
C LEU A 99 0.34 4.25 12.34
N GLU A 100 0.20 5.19 11.40
CA GLU A 100 -1.10 5.62 10.87
C GLU A 100 -1.84 4.45 10.22
N LEU A 101 -1.17 3.72 9.30
CA LEU A 101 -1.77 2.60 8.60
C LEU A 101 -2.16 1.46 9.55
N LYS A 102 -1.35 1.20 10.59
CA LYS A 102 -1.69 0.21 11.61
C LYS A 102 -2.97 0.59 12.36
N SER A 103 -3.09 1.87 12.74
CA SER A 103 -4.32 2.39 13.37
C SER A 103 -5.53 2.32 12.44
N GLU A 104 -5.36 2.52 11.13
CA GLU A 104 -6.46 2.39 10.16
C GLU A 104 -6.97 0.95 10.05
N ILE A 105 -6.08 -0.05 10.07
CA ILE A 105 -6.48 -1.46 10.06
C ILE A 105 -7.24 -1.81 11.35
N GLU A 106 -6.75 -1.38 12.51
CA GLU A 106 -7.40 -1.65 13.81
C GLU A 106 -8.81 -1.06 13.91
N LYS A 107 -9.09 0.07 13.25
CA LYS A 107 -10.44 0.68 13.20
C LYS A 107 -11.39 -0.03 12.22
N ALA A 108 -10.84 -0.82 11.30
CA ALA A 108 -11.61 -1.52 10.27
C ALA A 108 -11.99 -2.95 10.67
N GLU A 109 -11.35 -3.49 11.73
CA GLU A 109 -11.71 -4.75 12.43
C GLU A 109 -12.77 -4.50 13.51
#